data_AF-A0AAV0Y107-F1
#
_entry.id   AF-A0AAV0Y107-F1
#
_cell.length_a   1.000
_cell.length_b   1.000
_cell.length_c   1.000
_cell.angle_alpha   90.00
_cell.angle_beta   90.00
_cell.angle_gamma   90.00
#
_symmetry.space_group_name_H-M   'P 1'
#
loop_
_entity.id
_entity.type
_entity.pdbx_description
1 polymer ?
#
loop_
_entity_poly.entity_id
_entity_poly.type
_entity_poly.pdbx_seq_one_letter_code
_entity_poly.pdbx_strand_id
1 'polypeptide(L)'
;MFKSFKNSELAIIALALEEEDEKWRSEHKRKKKMWIHNAWKSRTIEGEFFTLLPHLMDDETKFYEYFRMNQTTFYDLLMELEERLKKQDTFWRLSITPKQRLAVF
;
A
#
# COMPACT_ATOMS: atom_id res chain seq x y z
N MET A 1 2.87 54.51 -17.13
CA MET A 1 3.06 54.54 -18.60
C MET A 1 3.65 53.18 -18.98
N PHE A 2 2.82 52.25 -19.45
CA PHE A 2 3.33 50.93 -19.83
C PHE A 2 4.12 51.06 -21.14
N LYS A 3 5.37 50.61 -21.14
CA LYS A 3 6.22 50.57 -22.34
C LYS A 3 5.57 49.58 -23.32
N SER A 4 5.43 49.96 -24.59
CA SER A 4 4.99 49.02 -25.63
C SER A 4 6.09 48.00 -25.84
N PHE A 5 5.90 46.79 -25.32
CA PHE A 5 6.83 45.68 -25.54
C PHE A 5 6.76 45.21 -26.98
N LYS A 6 7.91 44.87 -27.55
CA LYS A 6 7.96 44.20 -28.86
C LYS A 6 7.44 42.77 -28.71
N ASN A 7 6.88 42.21 -29.80
CA ASN A 7 6.37 40.83 -29.79
C ASN A 7 7.43 39.80 -29.36
N SER A 8 8.70 40.03 -29.65
CA SER A 8 9.81 39.18 -29.19
C SER A 8 10.01 39.25 -27.67
N GLU A 9 9.85 40.43 -27.07
CA GLU A 9 9.95 40.62 -25.62
C GLU A 9 8.73 39.99 -24.93
N LEU A 10 7.54 40.14 -25.50
CA LEU A 10 6.32 39.47 -25.03
C LEU A 10 6.44 37.95 -25.09
N ALA A 11 7.03 37.40 -26.16
CA ALA A 11 7.25 35.96 -26.30
C ALA A 11 8.21 35.42 -25.24
N ILE A 12 9.30 36.15 -24.95
CA ILE A 12 10.25 35.80 -23.89
C ILE A 12 9.57 35.84 -22.51
N ILE A 13 8.77 36.88 -22.25
CA ILE A 13 8.02 37.00 -20.99
C ILE A 13 7.00 35.86 -20.86
N ALA A 14 6.28 35.50 -21.92
CA ALA A 14 5.31 34.41 -21.90
C ALA A 14 5.98 33.06 -21.60
N LEU A 15 7.12 32.76 -22.23
CA LEU A 15 7.92 31.56 -21.95
C LEU A 15 8.39 31.51 -20.49
N ALA A 16 8.90 32.62 -19.96
CA ALA A 16 9.35 32.69 -18.57
C ALA A 16 8.19 32.46 -17.58
N LEU A 17 7.01 33.02 -17.86
CA LEU A 17 5.81 32.83 -17.05
C LEU A 17 5.30 31.38 -17.11
N GLU A 18 5.35 30.73 -18.28
CA GLU A 18 4.98 29.31 -18.40
C GLU A 18 5.90 28.41 -17.58
N GLU A 19 7.21 28.64 -17.62
CA GLU A 19 8.18 27.90 -16.79
C GLU A 19 7.96 28.10 -15.29
N GLU A 20 7.69 29.34 -14.86
CA GLU A 20 7.38 29.66 -13.46
C GLU A 20 6.07 29.00 -13.01
N ASP A 21 5.02 29.05 -13.84
CA ASP A 21 3.74 28.40 -13.58
C ASP A 21 3.86 26.87 -13.49
N GLU A 22 4.65 26.24 -14.35
CA GLU A 22 4.93 24.80 -14.27
C GLU A 22 5.66 24.42 -12.99
N LYS A 23 6.69 25.19 -12.61
CA LYS A 23 7.41 24.97 -11.34
C LYS A 23 6.46 25.13 -10.16
N TRP A 24 5.70 26.22 -10.10
CA TRP A 24 4.75 26.48 -9.03
C TRP A 24 3.69 25.37 -8.93
N ARG A 25 3.12 24.93 -10.06
CA ARG A 25 2.17 23.80 -10.12
C ARG A 25 2.79 22.49 -9.64
N SER A 26 4.07 22.25 -9.92
CA SER A 26 4.78 21.04 -9.48
C SER A 26 5.06 21.03 -7.98
N GLU A 27 5.51 22.16 -7.43
CA GLU A 27 5.82 22.35 -6.00
C GLU A 27 4.55 22.34 -5.14
N HIS A 28 3.48 22.92 -5.64
CA HIS A 28 2.19 23.02 -4.95
C HIS A 28 1.24 21.87 -5.31
N LYS A 29 1.70 20.87 -6.07
CA LYS A 29 0.92 19.68 -6.37
C LYS A 29 0.66 18.94 -5.07
N ARG A 30 -0.60 18.96 -4.60
CA ARG A 30 -1.00 18.15 -3.44
C ARG A 30 -0.63 16.70 -3.71
N LYS A 31 0.21 16.13 -2.82
CA LYS A 31 0.49 14.70 -2.82
C LYS A 31 -0.86 13.97 -2.76
N LYS A 32 -1.17 13.20 -3.80
CA LYS A 32 -2.40 12.39 -3.84
C LYS A 32 -2.37 11.48 -2.63
N LYS A 33 -3.42 11.49 -1.81
CA LYS A 33 -3.57 10.52 -0.71
C LYS A 33 -3.66 9.14 -1.34
N MET A 34 -2.66 8.30 -1.07
CA MET A 34 -2.68 6.91 -1.52
C MET A 34 -3.59 6.10 -0.60
N TRP A 35 -4.58 5.41 -1.17
CA TRP A 35 -5.45 4.53 -0.38
C TRP A 35 -4.67 3.33 0.20
N ILE A 36 -3.68 2.85 -0.54
CA ILE A 36 -2.78 1.77 -0.13
C ILE A 36 -1.35 2.21 -0.44
N HIS A 37 -0.48 2.19 0.57
CA HIS A 37 0.95 2.48 0.39
C HIS A 37 1.61 1.42 -0.50
N ASN A 38 2.60 1.81 -1.31
CA ASN A 38 3.25 0.90 -2.26
C ASN A 38 3.88 -0.33 -1.59
N ALA A 39 4.41 -0.19 -0.38
CA ALA A 39 4.95 -1.31 0.41
C ALA A 39 3.93 -2.45 0.65
N TRP A 40 2.62 -2.14 0.68
CA TRP A 40 1.60 -3.17 0.87
C TRP A 40 1.21 -3.88 -0.43
N LYS A 41 1.62 -3.36 -1.60
CA LYS A 41 1.36 -3.99 -2.89
C LYS A 41 2.24 -5.23 -3.10
N SER A 42 3.45 -5.24 -2.55
CA SER A 42 4.36 -6.38 -2.61
C SER A 42 4.05 -7.46 -1.57
N ARG A 43 3.00 -7.32 -0.74
CA ARG A 43 2.66 -8.28 0.33
C ARG A 43 2.57 -9.73 -0.13
N THR A 44 2.07 -9.99 -1.33
CA THR A 44 1.96 -11.36 -1.86
C THR A 44 3.30 -12.01 -2.14
N ILE A 45 4.37 -11.21 -2.25
CA ILE A 45 5.73 -11.64 -2.55
C ILE A 45 6.62 -11.52 -1.30
N GLU A 46 6.49 -10.42 -0.56
CA GLU A 46 7.39 -10.07 0.56
C GLU A 46 6.76 -10.31 1.94
N GLY A 47 5.43 -10.42 2.02
CA GLY A 47 4.73 -10.49 3.30
C GLY A 47 4.99 -11.82 4.02
N GLU A 48 5.16 -11.73 5.34
CA GLU A 48 5.50 -12.88 6.21
C GLU A 48 4.53 -14.07 6.08
N PHE A 49 3.27 -13.81 5.78
CA PHE A 49 2.31 -14.88 5.51
C PHE A 49 2.70 -15.76 4.30
N PHE A 50 3.28 -15.17 3.27
CA PHE A 50 3.66 -15.89 2.05
C PHE A 50 5.11 -16.37 2.10
N THR A 51 5.97 -15.67 2.84
CA THR A 51 7.41 -15.99 2.91
C THR A 51 7.75 -16.84 4.12
N LEU A 52 7.38 -16.43 5.33
CA LEU A 52 7.80 -17.07 6.59
C LEU A 52 6.86 -18.20 7.02
N LEU A 53 5.54 -17.99 6.93
CA LEU A 53 4.56 -18.95 7.45
C LEU A 53 4.71 -20.39 6.90
N PRO A 54 4.99 -20.62 5.59
CA PRO A 54 5.19 -21.97 5.08
C PRO A 54 6.33 -22.70 5.81
N HIS A 55 7.44 -22.00 6.06
CA HIS A 55 8.58 -22.56 6.78
C HIS A 55 8.26 -22.85 8.26
N LEU A 56 7.44 -22.02 8.89
CA LEU A 56 6.96 -22.29 10.24
C LEU A 56 6.02 -23.49 10.30
N MET A 57 5.19 -23.71 9.27
CA MET A 57 4.29 -24.86 9.23
C MET A 57 5.03 -26.20 9.13
N ASP A 58 6.23 -26.21 8.54
CA ASP A 58 7.07 -27.40 8.43
C ASP A 58 7.81 -27.76 9.73
N ASP A 59 7.92 -26.83 10.69
CA ASP A 59 8.58 -27.02 11.99
C ASP A 59 7.64 -26.60 13.13
N GLU A 60 7.00 -27.58 13.75
CA GLU A 60 6.04 -27.35 14.84
C GLU A 60 6.64 -26.62 16.05
N THR A 61 7.94 -26.81 16.32
CA THR A 61 8.63 -26.11 17.41
C THR A 61 8.76 -24.62 17.08
N LYS A 62 9.21 -24.31 15.86
CA LYS A 62 9.32 -22.92 15.40
C LYS A 62 7.97 -22.25 15.26
N PHE A 63 6.96 -22.99 14.80
CA PHE A 63 5.58 -22.52 14.79
C PHE A 63 5.15 -22.08 16.19
N TYR A 64 5.34 -22.95 17.19
CA TYR A 64 4.96 -22.65 18.57
C TYR A 64 5.75 -21.47 19.15
N GLU A 65 7.06 -21.38 18.87
CA GLU A 65 7.89 -20.24 19.31
C GLU A 65 7.39 -18.92 18.72
N TYR A 66 6.99 -18.91 17.45
CA TYR A 66 6.52 -17.73 16.75
C TYR A 66 5.08 -17.35 17.16
N PHE A 67 4.13 -18.28 17.03
CA PHE A 67 2.71 -18.02 17.26
C PHE A 67 2.28 -18.13 18.73
N ARG A 68 3.15 -18.67 19.60
CA ARG A 68 2.85 -18.96 21.02
C ARG A 68 1.62 -19.86 21.20
N MET A 69 1.32 -20.68 20.20
CA MET A 69 0.24 -21.67 20.19
C MET A 69 0.58 -22.80 19.21
N ASN A 70 -0.02 -23.96 19.42
CA ASN A 70 0.14 -25.11 18.53
C ASN A 70 -0.61 -24.86 17.21
N GLN A 71 -0.22 -25.58 16.14
CA GLN A 71 -0.91 -25.49 14.85
C GLN A 71 -2.39 -25.87 14.95
N THR A 72 -2.71 -26.89 15.74
CA THR A 72 -4.12 -27.31 15.97
C THR A 72 -4.94 -26.16 16.55
N THR A 73 -4.44 -25.52 17.62
CA THR A 73 -5.11 -24.36 18.25
C THR A 73 -5.27 -23.20 17.26
N PHE A 74 -4.28 -22.95 16.41
CA PHE A 74 -4.39 -21.95 15.35
C PHE A 74 -5.55 -22.25 14.39
N TYR A 75 -5.69 -23.52 13.94
CA TYR A 75 -6.78 -23.91 13.05
C TYR A 75 -8.14 -23.96 13.74
N ASP A 76 -8.19 -24.35 15.01
CA ASP A 76 -9.42 -24.30 15.82
C ASP A 76 -9.90 -22.85 15.95
N LEU A 77 -9.00 -21.91 16.29
CA LEU A 77 -9.30 -20.48 16.33
C LEU A 77 -9.71 -19.94 14.97
N LEU A 78 -9.06 -20.39 13.89
CA LEU A 78 -9.42 -19.99 12.54
C LEU A 78 -10.85 -20.41 12.21
N MET A 79 -11.24 -21.65 12.52
CA MET A 79 -12.58 -22.17 12.27
C MET A 79 -13.65 -21.35 13.01
N GLU A 80 -13.42 -21.07 14.31
CA GLU A 80 -14.37 -20.31 15.14
C GLU A 80 -14.48 -18.83 14.71
N LEU A 81 -13.39 -18.24 14.20
CA LEU A 81 -13.33 -16.83 13.84
C LEU A 81 -13.49 -16.57 12.35
N GLU A 82 -13.57 -17.61 11.51
CA GLU A 82 -13.50 -17.47 10.05
C GLU A 82 -14.56 -16.50 9.53
N GLU A 83 -15.82 -16.72 9.90
CA GLU A 83 -16.95 -15.91 9.45
C GLU A 83 -16.81 -14.44 9.90
N ARG A 84 -16.27 -14.21 11.10
CA ARG A 84 -16.08 -12.87 11.67
C ARG A 84 -14.90 -12.14 11.03
N LEU A 85 -13.88 -12.87 10.62
CA LEU A 85 -12.68 -12.33 10.00
C LEU A 85 -12.83 -12.15 8.48
N LYS A 86 -13.72 -12.93 7.85
CA LYS A 86 -13.95 -12.91 6.41
C LYS A 86 -14.48 -11.54 5.99
N LYS A 87 -13.86 -11.00 4.95
CA LYS A 87 -14.30 -9.77 4.31
C LYS A 87 -14.66 -10.09 2.86
N GLN A 88 -15.51 -9.24 2.29
CA GLN A 88 -15.93 -9.39 0.92
C GLN A 88 -14.85 -8.89 -0.04
N ASP A 89 -14.64 -9.63 -1.12
CA ASP A 89 -13.87 -9.16 -2.26
C ASP A 89 -14.70 -8.17 -3.09
N THR A 90 -14.06 -7.09 -3.50
CA THR A 90 -14.68 -6.06 -4.33
C THR A 90 -13.98 -5.98 -5.67
N PHE A 91 -14.65 -5.41 -6.67
CA PHE A 91 -14.03 -5.12 -7.97
C PHE A 91 -12.71 -4.34 -7.84
N TRP A 92 -12.62 -3.46 -6.83
CA TRP A 92 -11.46 -2.60 -6.62
C TRP A 92 -10.34 -3.25 -5.80
N ARG A 93 -10.66 -4.25 -4.98
CA ARG A 93 -9.71 -4.84 -4.03
C ARG A 93 -10.14 -6.20 -3.52
N LEU A 94 -9.18 -7.12 -3.50
CA LEU A 94 -9.25 -8.40 -2.80
C LEU A 94 -9.06 -8.23 -1.30
N SER A 95 -9.89 -8.92 -0.54
CA SER A 95 -9.82 -8.94 0.91
C SER A 95 -8.58 -9.70 1.41
N ILE A 96 -8.23 -9.47 2.66
CA ILE A 96 -7.22 -10.27 3.36
C ILE A 96 -7.95 -11.49 3.91
N THR A 97 -7.47 -12.69 3.60
CA THR A 97 -8.14 -13.92 4.02
C THR A 97 -8.16 -14.05 5.55
N PRO A 98 -9.16 -14.74 6.14
CA PRO A 98 -9.20 -15.00 7.58
C PRO A 98 -7.90 -15.58 8.13
N LYS A 99 -7.32 -16.56 7.43
CA LYS A 99 -6.03 -17.18 7.79
C LYS A 99 -4.89 -16.17 7.82
N GLN A 100 -4.81 -15.29 6.81
CA GLN A 100 -3.83 -14.20 6.79
C GLN A 100 -4.04 -13.21 7.93
N ARG A 101 -5.29 -12.87 8.23
CA ARG A 101 -5.62 -11.94 9.33
C ARG A 101 -5.27 -12.53 10.69
N LEU A 102 -5.46 -13.84 10.87
CA LEU A 102 -5.12 -14.54 12.10
C LEU A 102 -3.60 -14.72 12.26
N ALA A 103 -2.89 -14.93 11.14
CA ALA A 103 -1.44 -15.12 11.15
C ALA A 103 -0.65 -13.82 11.39
N VAL A 104 -1.22 -12.66 11.05
CA VAL A 104 -0.60 -11.32 11.26
C VAL A 104 -1.13 -10.71 12.56
N PHE A 105 -1.03 -11.47 13.65
CA PHE A 105 -1.23 -10.96 15.00
C PHE A 105 0.04 -10.30 15.52
#